data_AF-A0A820ANB2-F1
#
_entry.id   AF-A0A820ANB2-F1
#
_cell.length_a   1.000
_cell.length_b   1.000
_cell.length_c   1.000
_cell.angle_alpha   90.00
_cell.angle_beta   90.00
_cell.angle_gamma   90.00
#
_symmetry.space_group_name_H-M   'P 1'
#
loop_
_entity.id
_entity.type
_entity.pdbx_description
1 polymer ?
#
loop_
_entity_poly.entity_id
_entity_poly.type
_entity_poly.pdbx_seq_one_letter_code
_entity_poly.pdbx_strand_id
1 'polypeptide(L)'
;MAINKDHVSKVKLILIGNGGVGKTTFVKRHITGELKMKYASRLPVSVHPLNFYTNLGEIIFNVWNAAGLEKLGRVHDGYYIGGQCAIIMFDVTSPQKLTENDDLQLVSQILLILPEIHLDPDMLREHELQLIEAASHPLPDDDDDDL
;
A
#
# COMPACT_ATOMS: atom_id res chain seq x y z
N MET A 1 -18.43 -14.16 14.78
CA MET A 1 -17.03 -14.60 14.58
C MET A 1 -16.21 -13.99 15.71
N ALA A 2 -15.69 -14.79 16.65
CA ALA A 2 -14.94 -14.28 17.79
C ALA A 2 -13.56 -13.78 17.33
N ILE A 3 -13.26 -12.50 17.55
CA ILE A 3 -11.97 -11.90 17.21
C ILE A 3 -10.97 -12.32 18.29
N ASN A 4 -10.06 -13.22 17.93
CA ASN A 4 -9.03 -13.70 18.85
C ASN A 4 -8.02 -12.57 19.11
N LYS A 5 -8.05 -11.98 20.31
CA LYS A 5 -7.24 -10.79 20.67
C LYS A 5 -5.73 -11.04 20.72
N ASP A 6 -5.30 -12.30 20.65
CA ASP A 6 -3.87 -12.68 20.70
C ASP A 6 -3.24 -12.85 19.31
N HIS A 7 -4.00 -12.68 18.23
CA HIS A 7 -3.45 -12.78 16.87
C HIS A 7 -3.02 -11.41 16.33
N VAL A 8 -1.71 -11.17 16.29
CA VAL A 8 -1.15 -9.99 15.64
C VAL A 8 -1.05 -10.23 14.14
N SER A 9 -1.86 -9.51 13.37
CA SER A 9 -1.88 -9.59 11.91
C SER A 9 -0.60 -9.03 11.31
N LYS A 10 0.14 -9.86 10.58
CA LYS A 10 1.36 -9.46 9.86
C LYS A 10 1.06 -9.35 8.38
N VAL A 11 1.37 -8.19 7.79
CA VAL A 11 1.08 -7.88 6.39
C VAL A 11 2.37 -7.56 5.65
N LYS A 12 2.60 -8.19 4.49
CA LYS A 12 3.70 -7.82 3.58
C LYS A 12 3.31 -6.58 2.79
N LEU A 13 3.95 -5.44 3.11
CA LEU A 13 3.77 -4.17 2.41
C LEU A 13 4.96 -3.93 1.48
N ILE A 14 4.68 -3.65 0.21
CA ILE A 14 5.71 -3.35 -0.78
C ILE A 14 5.79 -1.85 -1.02
N LEU A 15 6.98 -1.28 -0.89
CA LEU A 15 7.22 0.13 -1.18
C LEU A 15 7.77 0.31 -2.60
N ILE A 16 7.04 1.05 -3.42
CA ILE A 16 7.29 1.23 -4.86
C ILE A 16 7.54 2.70 -5.15
N GLY A 17 8.44 2.99 -6.09
CA GLY A 17 8.68 4.34 -6.59
C GLY A 17 10.11 4.51 -7.09
N ASN A 18 10.35 5.56 -7.86
CA ASN A 18 11.68 5.84 -8.43
C ASN A 18 12.71 6.19 -7.36
N GLY A 19 13.98 6.20 -7.73
CA GLY A 19 15.07 6.72 -6.91
C GLY A 19 14.83 8.16 -6.48
N GLY A 20 15.20 8.45 -5.23
CA GLY A 20 15.13 9.81 -4.69
C GLY A 20 13.76 10.28 -4.20
N VAL A 21 12.66 9.54 -4.47
CA VAL A 21 11.30 9.94 -4.05
C VAL A 21 11.03 9.87 -2.53
N GLY A 22 12.03 9.49 -1.73
CA GLY A 22 11.91 9.49 -0.26
C GLY A 22 11.46 8.18 0.39
N LYS A 23 11.33 7.06 -0.33
CA LYS A 23 10.95 5.73 0.21
C LYS A 23 11.67 5.35 1.51
N THR A 24 12.99 5.35 1.46
CA THR A 24 13.78 4.94 2.64
C THR A 24 13.69 5.97 3.77
N THR A 25 13.59 7.24 3.43
CA THR A 25 13.38 8.32 4.40
C THR A 25 12.04 8.17 5.13
N PHE A 26 10.98 7.80 4.41
CA PHE A 26 9.65 7.53 4.98
C PHE A 26 9.71 6.40 6.01
N VAL A 27 10.30 5.25 5.65
CA VAL A 27 10.42 4.10 6.56
C VAL A 27 11.25 4.44 7.80
N LYS A 28 12.41 5.08 7.61
CA LYS A 28 13.28 5.44 8.74
C LYS A 28 12.65 6.48 9.65
N ARG A 29 11.94 7.46 9.09
CA ARG A 29 11.23 8.47 9.87
C ARG A 29 10.13 7.83 10.71
N HIS A 30 9.43 6.82 10.19
CA HIS A 30 8.44 6.10 10.97
C HIS A 30 9.06 5.34 12.15
N ILE A 31 10.23 4.73 11.97
CA ILE A 31 10.91 3.95 13.03
C ILE A 31 11.58 4.85 14.07
N THR A 32 12.25 5.92 13.64
CA THR A 32 13.16 6.70 14.48
C THR A 32 12.65 8.09 14.82
N GLY A 33 11.62 8.59 14.11
CA GLY A 33 11.21 9.99 14.16
C GLY A 33 12.16 10.96 13.46
N GLU A 34 13.38 10.55 13.11
CA GLU A 34 14.42 11.43 12.55
C GLU A 34 14.36 11.55 11.03
N LEU A 35 14.60 12.77 10.54
CA LEU A 35 14.83 13.03 9.12
C LEU A 35 16.34 13.08 8.84
N LYS A 36 16.86 12.14 8.04
CA LYS A 36 18.25 12.16 7.57
C LYS A 36 18.31 12.53 6.10
N MET A 37 18.95 13.67 5.79
CA MET A 37 19.07 14.17 4.42
C MET A 37 20.03 13.35 3.53
N LYS A 38 21.04 12.71 4.13
CA LYS A 38 21.99 11.86 3.40
C LYS A 38 21.80 10.42 3.83
N TYR A 39 21.35 9.59 2.91
CA TYR A 39 21.23 8.16 3.13
C TYR A 39 21.84 7.38 1.97
N ALA A 40 22.82 6.54 2.29
CA ALA A 40 23.42 5.59 1.36
C ALA A 40 23.09 4.17 1.86
N SER A 41 21.96 3.61 1.39
CA SER A 41 21.70 2.19 1.59
C SER A 41 22.76 1.40 0.85
N ARG A 42 23.45 0.49 1.57
CA ARG A 42 24.37 -0.48 0.95
C ARG A 42 23.64 -1.73 0.48
N LEU A 43 22.42 -1.96 0.96
CA LEU A 43 21.61 -3.12 0.63
C LEU A 43 20.60 -2.78 -0.48
N PRO A 44 20.39 -3.72 -1.43
CA PRO A 44 19.42 -3.56 -2.49
C PRO A 44 17.98 -3.58 -1.95
N VAL A 45 17.71 -4.41 -0.93
CA VAL A 45 16.41 -4.52 -0.28
C VAL A 45 16.58 -4.54 1.23
N SER A 46 15.69 -3.85 1.93
CA SER A 46 15.60 -3.81 3.39
C SER A 46 14.16 -4.10 3.82
N VAL A 47 13.99 -4.93 4.83
CA VAL A 47 12.67 -5.23 5.41
C VAL A 47 12.59 -4.61 6.80
N HIS A 48 11.53 -3.84 7.04
CA HIS A 48 11.32 -3.13 8.29
C HIS A 48 9.90 -3.38 8.82
N PRO A 49 9.74 -4.00 10.00
CA PRO A 49 8.43 -4.12 10.64
C PRO A 49 8.01 -2.75 11.17
N LEU A 50 6.83 -2.30 10.77
CA LEU A 50 6.17 -1.10 11.30
C LEU A 50 4.89 -1.54 12.02
N ASN A 51 4.80 -1.23 13.31
CA ASN A 51 3.66 -1.62 14.14
C ASN A 51 2.65 -0.47 14.20
N PHE A 52 1.38 -0.78 13.96
CA PHE A 52 0.27 0.15 14.05
C PHE A 52 -0.80 -0.42 14.97
N TYR A 53 -1.37 0.44 15.81
CA TYR A 53 -2.48 0.09 16.69
C TYR A 53 -3.76 0.72 16.16
N THR A 54 -4.75 -0.11 15.89
CA THR A 54 -6.08 0.29 15.44
C THR A 54 -7.12 -0.05 16.51
N ASN A 55 -8.36 0.39 16.31
CA ASN A 55 -9.50 -0.03 17.15
C ASN A 55 -9.78 -1.55 17.09
N LEU A 56 -9.24 -2.26 16.08
CA LEU A 56 -9.40 -3.70 15.90
C LEU A 56 -8.18 -4.53 16.37
N GLY A 57 -7.12 -3.87 16.87
CA GLY A 57 -5.90 -4.51 17.36
C GLY A 57 -4.63 -4.05 16.67
N GLU A 58 -3.54 -4.75 16.98
CA GLU A 58 -2.20 -4.50 16.42
C GLU A 58 -2.05 -5.11 15.03
N ILE A 59 -1.48 -4.33 14.11
CA ILE A 59 -1.11 -4.75 12.76
C ILE A 59 0.38 -4.45 12.56
N ILE A 60 1.13 -5.42 12.08
CA ILE A 60 2.54 -5.25 11.74
C ILE A 60 2.67 -5.29 10.22
N PHE A 61 3.03 -4.16 9.62
CA PHE A 61 3.44 -4.11 8.22
C PHE A 61 4.93 -4.42 8.12
N ASN A 62 5.25 -5.57 7.54
CA ASN A 62 6.62 -5.86 7.12
C ASN A 62 6.85 -5.10 5.82
N VAL A 63 7.44 -3.91 5.92
CA VAL A 63 7.70 -3.03 4.78
C VAL A 63 8.95 -3.48 4.05
N TRP A 64 8.77 -3.94 2.83
CA TRP A 64 9.83 -4.22 1.88
C TRP A 64 10.18 -2.91 1.19
N ASN A 65 11.34 -2.35 1.53
CA ASN A 65 11.90 -1.12 0.98
C ASN A 65 13.12 -1.48 0.13
N ALA A 66 12.94 -1.47 -1.18
CA ALA A 66 14.01 -1.55 -2.16
C ALA A 66 14.72 -0.19 -2.32
N ALA A 67 16.04 -0.23 -2.52
CA ALA A 67 16.77 0.90 -3.08
C ALA A 67 16.18 1.24 -4.46
N GLY A 68 16.25 2.52 -4.85
CA GLY A 68 15.64 3.02 -6.08
C GLY A 68 15.87 2.08 -7.27
N LEU A 69 14.80 1.86 -8.03
CA LEU A 69 14.73 0.91 -9.14
C LEU A 69 15.86 1.10 -10.17
N GLU A 70 16.31 2.35 -10.34
CA GLU A 70 17.41 2.73 -11.22
C GLU A 70 18.75 2.08 -10.85
N LYS A 71 18.91 1.63 -9.61
CA LYS A 71 20.14 0.98 -9.10
C LYS A 71 20.00 -0.53 -9.00
N LEU A 72 18.80 -1.06 -9.13
CA LEU A 72 18.53 -2.45 -8.76
C LEU A 72 18.63 -3.42 -9.93
N GLY A 73 18.70 -2.94 -11.18
CA GLY A 73 18.53 -3.82 -12.34
C GLY A 73 17.23 -4.62 -12.19
N ARG A 74 17.11 -5.77 -12.86
CA ARG A 74 16.01 -6.72 -12.62
C ARG A 74 16.01 -7.17 -11.15
N VAL A 75 15.24 -6.50 -10.30
CA VAL A 75 14.82 -7.07 -9.02
C VAL A 75 14.14 -8.38 -9.35
N HIS A 76 14.64 -9.46 -8.78
CA HIS A 76 14.05 -10.78 -8.93
C HIS A 76 12.55 -10.69 -8.60
N ASP A 77 11.70 -11.28 -9.43
CA ASP A 77 10.23 -11.29 -9.28
C ASP A 77 9.78 -11.65 -7.84
N GLY A 78 10.61 -12.42 -7.13
CA GLY A 78 10.46 -12.77 -5.72
C GLY A 78 10.28 -11.60 -4.73
N TYR A 79 10.66 -10.37 -5.08
CA TYR A 79 10.39 -9.21 -4.23
C TYR A 79 8.88 -8.97 -4.08
N TYR A 80 8.12 -9.13 -5.17
CA TYR A 80 6.69 -8.83 -5.23
C TYR A 80 5.81 -9.99 -4.77
N ILE A 81 6.31 -11.22 -4.89
CA ILE A 81 5.57 -12.45 -4.55
C ILE A 81 5.05 -12.39 -3.10
N GLY A 82 3.76 -12.62 -2.92
CA GLY A 82 3.09 -12.61 -1.62
C GLY A 82 2.91 -11.22 -1.00
N GLY A 83 3.10 -10.15 -1.77
CA GLY A 83 2.70 -8.81 -1.37
C GLY A 83 1.19 -8.74 -1.17
N GLN A 84 0.77 -8.21 -0.02
CA GLN A 84 -0.66 -8.06 0.32
C GLN A 84 -1.15 -6.64 0.11
N CYS A 85 -0.24 -5.66 0.17
CA CYS A 85 -0.51 -4.28 -0.14
C CYS A 85 0.75 -3.58 -0.66
N ALA A 86 0.56 -2.40 -1.25
CA ALA A 86 1.64 -1.56 -1.73
C ALA A 86 1.41 -0.08 -1.43
N ILE A 87 2.52 0.66 -1.27
CA ILE A 87 2.53 2.12 -1.30
C ILE A 87 3.35 2.55 -2.51
N ILE A 88 2.76 3.38 -3.35
CA ILE A 88 3.42 3.97 -4.51
C ILE A 88 3.81 5.40 -4.16
N MET A 89 5.11 5.71 -4.22
CA MET A 89 5.66 7.02 -3.90
C MET A 89 6.23 7.70 -5.13
N PHE A 90 5.89 8.97 -5.29
CA PHE A 90 6.46 9.86 -6.31
C PHE A 90 6.82 11.21 -5.69
N ASP A 91 7.70 11.94 -6.36
CA ASP A 91 8.13 13.28 -5.93
C ASP A 91 7.32 14.34 -6.68
N VAL A 92 6.49 15.09 -5.95
CA VAL A 92 5.64 16.16 -6.51
C VAL A 92 6.44 17.32 -7.12
N THR A 93 7.71 17.49 -6.73
CA THR A 93 8.60 18.52 -7.31
C THR A 93 9.20 18.10 -8.65
N SER A 94 9.05 16.81 -9.00
CA SER A 94 9.51 16.23 -10.26
C SER A 94 8.35 15.59 -11.03
N PRO A 95 7.31 16.34 -11.43
CA PRO A 95 6.13 15.80 -12.10
C PRO A 95 6.44 15.15 -13.46
N GLN A 96 7.55 15.54 -14.10
CA GLN A 96 8.03 14.95 -15.36
C GLN A 96 8.39 13.46 -15.24
N LYS A 97 8.68 12.96 -14.02
CA LYS A 97 8.96 11.53 -13.78
C LYS A 97 7.72 10.63 -13.85
N LEU A 98 6.54 11.21 -14.09
CA LEU A 98 5.26 10.50 -14.25
C LEU A 98 4.78 10.45 -15.71
N THR A 99 5.59 10.96 -16.67
CA THR A 99 5.18 11.12 -18.07
C THR A 99 6.19 10.61 -19.10
N GLU A 100 7.39 10.19 -18.67
CA GLU A 100 8.42 9.62 -19.55
C GLU A 100 8.69 8.18 -19.12
N ASN A 101 8.91 7.27 -20.09
CA ASN A 101 9.27 5.83 -20.10
C ASN A 101 9.48 5.02 -18.77
N ASP A 102 9.87 5.64 -17.66
CA ASP A 102 9.90 5.08 -16.29
C ASP A 102 8.50 4.63 -15.80
N ASP A 103 7.41 5.20 -16.33
CA ASP A 103 6.04 4.79 -15.96
C ASP A 103 5.76 3.32 -16.27
N LEU A 104 6.31 2.79 -17.37
CA LEU A 104 6.15 1.38 -17.73
C LEU A 104 6.80 0.46 -16.69
N GLN A 105 7.89 0.89 -16.07
CA GLN A 105 8.51 0.12 -15.01
C GLN A 105 7.64 0.14 -13.74
N LEU A 106 6.99 1.26 -13.44
CA LEU A 106 6.06 1.34 -12.31
C LEU A 106 4.81 0.47 -12.55
N VAL A 107 4.24 0.55 -13.75
CA VAL A 107 3.10 -0.29 -14.18
C VAL A 107 3.43 -1.77 -14.09
N SER A 108 4.62 -2.19 -14.53
CA SER A 108 5.05 -3.59 -14.42
C SER A 108 5.08 -4.10 -12.97
N GLN A 109 5.45 -3.25 -12.02
CA GLN A 109 5.53 -3.62 -10.61
C GLN A 109 4.16 -3.68 -9.95
N ILE A 110 3.23 -2.81 -10.37
CA ILE A 110 1.84 -2.87 -9.94
C ILE A 110 1.24 -4.20 -10.39
N LEU A 111 1.45 -4.58 -11.66
CA LEU A 111 0.97 -5.85 -12.23
C LEU A 111 1.49 -7.09 -11.48
N LEU A 112 2.71 -7.04 -10.93
CA LEU A 112 3.28 -8.15 -10.15
C LEU A 112 2.69 -8.30 -8.74
N ILE A 113 2.02 -7.27 -8.22
CA ILE A 113 1.46 -7.28 -6.85
C ILE A 113 -0.02 -7.57 -6.86
N LEU A 114 -0.72 -7.27 -7.95
CA LEU A 114 -2.13 -7.59 -8.09
C LEU A 114 -2.30 -9.11 -7.88
N PRO A 115 -2.93 -9.55 -6.77
CA PRO A 115 -3.37 -10.93 -6.71
C PRO A 115 -4.32 -11.14 -7.89
N GLU A 116 -4.31 -12.33 -8.51
CA GLU A 116 -5.44 -12.71 -9.36
C GLU A 116 -6.70 -12.58 -8.51
N ILE A 117 -7.49 -11.55 -8.77
CA ILE A 117 -8.75 -11.36 -8.08
C ILE A 117 -9.66 -12.46 -8.63
N HIS A 118 -9.80 -13.54 -7.88
CA HIS A 118 -10.87 -14.50 -8.12
C HIS A 118 -12.16 -13.82 -7.67
N LEU A 119 -12.73 -13.00 -8.55
CA LEU A 119 -14.05 -12.43 -8.34
C LEU A 119 -15.04 -13.59 -8.41
N ASP A 120 -15.56 -13.99 -7.26
CA ASP A 120 -16.70 -14.89 -7.21
C ASP A 120 -17.90 -14.19 -7.86
N PRO A 121 -18.43 -14.70 -8.99
CA PRO A 121 -19.55 -14.09 -9.68
C PRO A 121 -20.83 -14.04 -8.85
N ASP A 122 -20.95 -14.84 -7.78
CA ASP A 122 -22.06 -14.74 -6.84
C ASP A 122 -21.89 -13.53 -5.89
N MET A 123 -20.69 -13.30 -5.36
CA MET A 123 -20.39 -12.16 -4.48
C MET A 123 -20.54 -10.81 -5.20
N LEU A 124 -20.14 -10.75 -6.48
CA LEU A 124 -20.37 -9.59 -7.34
C LEU A 124 -21.86 -9.25 -7.48
N ARG A 125 -22.68 -10.28 -7.74
CA ARG A 125 -24.14 -10.12 -7.87
C ARG A 125 -24.78 -9.63 -6.59
N GLU A 126 -24.35 -10.14 -5.42
CA GLU A 126 -24.85 -9.68 -4.13
C GLU A 126 -24.51 -8.21 -3.87
N HIS A 127 -23.27 -7.79 -4.19
CA HIS A 127 -22.85 -6.40 -4.02
C HIS A 127 -23.60 -5.45 -4.97
N GLU A 128 -23.83 -5.86 -6.23
CA GLU A 128 -24.67 -5.11 -7.18
C GLU A 128 -26.11 -4.96 -6.67
N LEU A 129 -26.70 -6.02 -6.11
CA LEU A 129 -28.04 -5.96 -5.52
C LEU A 129 -28.10 -5.01 -4.33
N GLN A 130 -27.09 -5.00 -3.46
CA GLN A 130 -27.02 -4.07 -2.33
C GLN A 130 -26.90 -2.61 -2.77
N LEU A 131 -26.16 -2.33 -3.84
CA LEU A 131 -26.07 -0.98 -4.43
C LEU A 131 -27.42 -0.52 -5.00
N ILE A 132 -28.14 -1.42 -5.67
CA ILE A 132 -29.49 -1.14 -6.21
C ILE A 132 -30.47 -0.90 -5.06
N GLU A 133 -30.42 -1.73 -4.02
CA GLU A 133 -31.28 -1.59 -2.84
C GLU A 133 -31.01 -0.28 -2.10
N ALA A 134 -29.74 0.06 -1.86
CA ALA A 134 -29.34 1.32 -1.23
C ALA A 134 -29.76 2.55 -2.06
N ALA A 135 -29.67 2.47 -3.39
CA ALA A 135 -30.14 3.52 -4.29
C ALA A 135 -31.68 3.63 -4.33
N SER A 136 -32.40 2.59 -3.94
CA SER A 136 -33.86 2.56 -3.90
C SER A 136 -34.47 3.02 -2.56
N HIS A 137 -33.65 3.10 -1.51
CA HIS A 137 -34.07 3.69 -0.24
C HIS A 137 -33.88 5.22 -0.30
N PRO A 138 -34.94 6.00 -0.05
CA PRO A 138 -34.81 7.44 0.15
C PRO A 138 -33.83 7.70 1.29
N LEU A 139 -32.97 8.72 1.13
CA LEU A 139 -32.22 9.23 2.26
C LEU A 139 -33.21 9.61 3.37
N PRO A 140 -32.90 9.35 4.65
CA PRO A 140 -33.69 9.91 5.73
C PRO A 140 -33.77 11.43 5.49
N ASP A 141 -34.97 11.99 5.59
CA ASP A 141 -35.11 13.44 5.61
C ASP A 141 -34.25 13.92 6.78
N ASP A 142 -33.28 14.80 6.50
CA ASP A 142 -32.63 15.58 7.53
C ASP A 142 -33.74 16.46 8.13
N ASP A 143 -34.50 15.90 9.08
CA ASP A 143 -35.26 16.68 10.04
C ASP A 143 -34.22 17.41 10.89
N ASP A 144 -33.67 18.48 10.31
CA ASP A 144 -33.25 19.67 11.02
C ASP A 144 -34.47 20.12 11.84
N ASP A 145 -34.58 19.62 13.07
CA ASP A 145 -35.11 20.28 14.27
C ASP A 145 -35.47 19.22 15.33
N ASP A 146 -34.60 19.06 16.33
CA ASP A 146 -34.99 19.36 17.73
C ASP A 146 -33.83 19.09 18.73
N LEU A 147 -33.45 20.19 19.42
CA LEU A 147 -32.67 20.38 20.67
C LEU A 147 -31.16 20.69 20.60
#